data_AF-A0A147KHD9-F1
#
_entry.id   AF-A0A147KHD9-F1
#
_cell.length_a   1.000
_cell.length_b   1.000
_cell.length_c   1.000
_cell.angle_alpha   90.00
_cell.angle_beta   90.00
_cell.angle_gamma   90.00
#
_symmetry.space_group_name_H-M   'P 1'
#
loop_
_entity.id
_entity.type
_entity.pdbx_description
1 polymer ?
#
loop_
_entity_poly.entity_id
_entity_poly.type
_entity_poly.pdbx_seq_one_letter_code
_entity_poly.pdbx_strand_id
1 'polypeptide(L)'
;MYALLFADTGLSGAQISSLFALWSLTGFALEVPSGVLADRFSRRLLVACAPLLAGAAFALWTLLPAYPSFAVGFVLWGAGGALASGALEALVYEALAAAGAAHRYPRLIG
;
A
#
# COMPACT_ATOMS: atom_id res chain seq x y z
N MET A 1 -5.30 -4.81 17.15
CA MET A 1 -4.11 -4.29 17.84
C MET A 1 -3.90 -2.78 17.64
N TYR A 2 -4.15 -2.18 16.46
CA TYR A 2 -4.06 -0.71 16.24
C TYR A 2 -5.15 0.14 16.92
N ALA A 3 -6.36 -0.40 17.08
CA ALA A 3 -7.48 0.33 17.67
C ALA A 3 -7.26 0.75 19.13
N LEU A 4 -6.52 -0.04 19.92
CA LEU A 4 -6.22 0.29 21.32
C LEU A 4 -5.20 1.42 21.46
N LEU A 5 -4.26 1.54 20.52
CA LEU A 5 -3.24 2.59 20.52
C LEU A 5 -3.84 3.96 20.13
N PHE A 6 -4.87 3.97 19.26
CA PHE A 6 -5.63 5.19 18.94
C PHE A 6 -6.64 5.58 20.03
N ALA A 7 -7.26 4.60 20.69
CA ALA A 7 -8.19 4.84 21.79
C ALA A 7 -7.52 5.52 23.00
N ASP A 8 -6.26 5.16 23.31
CA ASP A 8 -5.50 5.78 24.42
C ASP A 8 -4.99 7.20 24.11
N THR A 9 -4.97 7.61 22.83
CA THR A 9 -4.54 8.97 22.42
C THR A 9 -5.65 10.03 22.39
N GLY A 10 -6.90 9.66 22.75
CA GLY A 10 -8.03 10.60 22.77
C GLY A 10 -8.67 10.90 21.40
N LEU A 11 -8.38 10.09 20.38
CA LEU A 11 -9.02 10.21 19.07
C LEU A 11 -10.46 9.67 19.13
N SER A 12 -11.41 10.49 18.69
CA SER A 12 -12.82 10.08 18.55
C SER A 12 -12.97 8.95 17.54
N GLY A 13 -13.98 8.09 17.70
CA GLY A 13 -14.27 7.02 16.73
C GLY A 13 -14.46 7.53 15.29
N ALA A 14 -14.92 8.78 15.12
CA ALA A 14 -15.03 9.43 13.81
C ALA A 14 -13.66 9.66 13.14
N GLN A 15 -12.63 10.03 13.91
CA GLN A 15 -11.27 10.23 13.39
C GLN A 15 -10.60 8.91 13.00
N ILE A 16 -10.88 7.83 13.73
CA ILE A 16 -10.38 6.51 13.36
C ILE A 16 -11.02 6.07 12.03
N SER A 17 -12.34 6.21 11.91
CA SER A 17 -13.08 5.89 10.69
C SER A 17 -12.60 6.72 9.48
N SER A 18 -12.30 8.01 9.67
CA SER A 18 -11.79 8.86 8.57
C SER A 18 -10.39 8.44 8.11
N LEU A 19 -9.52 7.97 9.01
CA LEU A 19 -8.19 7.45 8.64
C LEU A 19 -8.31 6.17 7.80
N PHE A 20 -9.21 5.26 8.16
CA PHE A 20 -9.49 4.07 7.35
C PHE A 20 -10.10 4.44 5.99
N ALA A 21 -11.04 5.39 5.96
CA ALA A 21 -11.60 5.88 4.70
C ALA A 21 -10.52 6.50 3.79
N LEU A 22 -9.61 7.30 4.35
CA LEU A 22 -8.49 7.90 3.64
C LEU A 22 -7.55 6.83 3.08
N TRP A 23 -7.24 5.80 3.87
CA TRP A 23 -6.43 4.67 3.43
C TRP A 23 -7.06 3.92 2.26
N SER A 24 -8.34 3.57 2.35
CA SER A 24 -9.07 2.90 1.27
C SER A 24 -9.16 3.76 0.02
N LEU A 25 -9.45 5.05 0.17
CA LEU A 25 -9.52 5.99 -0.96
C LEU A 25 -8.16 6.12 -1.66
N THR A 26 -7.09 6.19 -0.87
CA THR A 26 -5.71 6.28 -1.40
C THR A 26 -5.32 5.00 -2.12
N GLY A 27 -5.63 3.84 -1.55
CA GLY A 27 -5.39 2.54 -2.18
C GLY A 27 -6.07 2.44 -3.53
N PHE A 28 -7.38 2.72 -3.58
CA PHE A 28 -8.17 2.67 -4.82
C PHE A 28 -7.71 3.69 -5.87
N ALA A 29 -7.43 4.93 -5.43
CA ALA A 29 -6.93 5.99 -6.33
C ALA A 29 -5.54 5.66 -6.90
N LEU A 30 -4.71 4.95 -6.14
CA LEU A 30 -3.37 4.58 -6.55
C LEU A 30 -3.29 3.23 -7.25
N GLU A 31 -4.33 2.41 -7.21
CA GLU A 31 -4.36 1.09 -7.85
C GLU A 31 -4.16 1.20 -9.37
N VAL A 32 -4.95 2.05 -10.05
CA VAL A 32 -4.83 2.27 -11.50
C VAL A 32 -3.45 2.85 -11.91
N PRO A 33 -2.97 3.96 -11.32
CA PRO A 33 -1.66 4.49 -11.68
C PRO A 33 -0.50 3.59 -11.21
N SER A 34 -0.67 2.75 -10.18
CA SER A 34 0.36 1.80 -9.76
C SER A 34 0.66 0.75 -10.82
N GLY A 35 -0.37 0.27 -11.55
CA GLY A 35 -0.17 -0.62 -12.69
C GLY A 35 0.66 0.04 -13.79
N VAL A 36 0.33 1.29 -14.16
CA VAL A 36 1.08 2.05 -15.17
C VAL A 36 2.51 2.37 -14.70
N LEU A 37 2.69 2.68 -13.42
CA LEU A 37 4.01 2.91 -12.82
C LEU A 37 4.86 1.64 -12.81
N ALA A 38 4.25 0.46 -12.59
CA ALA A 38 4.94 -0.83 -12.69
C ALA A 38 5.41 -1.13 -14.12
N ASP A 39 4.75 -0.58 -15.14
CA ASP A 39 5.20 -0.71 -16.53
C ASP A 39 6.34 0.25 -16.89
N ARG A 40 6.43 1.41 -16.21
CA ARG A 40 7.45 2.44 -16.49
C ARG A 40 8.70 2.37 -15.61
N PHE A 41 8.58 1.92 -14.36
CA PHE A 41 9.69 1.83 -13.42
C PHE A 41 10.13 0.38 -13.21
N SER A 42 11.37 0.19 -12.71
CA SER A 42 11.84 -1.14 -12.36
C SER A 42 10.94 -1.76 -11.29
N ARG A 43 10.19 -2.78 -11.66
CA ARG A 43 9.21 -3.48 -10.81
C ARG A 43 9.82 -3.98 -9.50
N ARG A 44 11.08 -4.41 -9.53
CA ARG A 44 11.86 -4.78 -8.34
C ARG A 44 12.06 -3.63 -7.36
N LEU A 45 12.29 -2.41 -7.85
CA LEU A 45 12.41 -1.22 -7.00
C LEU A 45 11.08 -0.87 -6.35
N LEU A 46 9.96 -0.97 -7.08
CA LEU A 46 8.63 -0.70 -6.53
C LEU A 46 8.27 -1.66 -5.38
N VAL A 47 8.52 -2.96 -5.57
CA VAL A 47 8.31 -3.98 -4.52
C VAL A 47 9.22 -3.73 -3.31
N ALA A 48 10.48 -3.31 -3.53
CA ALA A 48 11.41 -3.00 -2.43
C ALA A 48 11.07 -1.69 -1.69
N CYS A 49 10.48 -0.70 -2.38
CA CYS A 49 10.09 0.58 -1.79
C CYS A 49 8.83 0.49 -0.92
N ALA A 50 7.93 -0.45 -1.18
CA ALA A 50 6.72 -0.63 -0.41
C ALA A 50 6.94 -0.84 1.11
N PRO A 51 7.83 -1.76 1.56
CA PRO A 51 8.12 -1.90 3.00
C PRO A 51 8.85 -0.68 3.58
N LEU A 52 9.60 0.07 2.78
CA LEU A 52 10.24 1.32 3.24
C LEU A 52 9.19 2.41 3.51
N LEU A 53 8.16 2.54 2.67
CA LEU A 53 7.04 3.45 2.89
C LEU A 53 6.26 3.08 4.15
N ALA A 54 6.02 1.79 4.38
CA ALA A 54 5.38 1.31 5.61
C ALA A 54 6.26 1.61 6.84
N GLY A 55 7.57 1.36 6.76
CA GLY A 55 8.52 1.67 7.83
C GLY A 55 8.57 3.17 8.16
N ALA A 56 8.55 4.03 7.15
CA ALA A 56 8.50 5.48 7.34
C ALA A 56 7.18 5.93 7.98
N ALA A 57 6.05 5.33 7.59
CA ALA A 57 4.75 5.61 8.22
C ALA A 57 4.76 5.23 9.71
N PHE A 58 5.26 4.04 10.06
CA PHE A 58 5.38 3.62 11.46
C PHE A 58 6.34 4.50 12.26
N ALA A 59 7.48 4.89 11.68
CA ALA A 59 8.42 5.82 12.33
C ALA A 59 7.78 7.19 12.56
N LEU A 60 6.99 7.70 11.61
CA LEU A 60 6.27 8.95 11.75
C LEU A 60 5.21 8.87 12.87
N TRP A 61 4.50 7.75 12.97
CA TRP A 61 3.50 7.51 14.02
C TRP A 61 4.11 7.42 15.41
N THR A 62 5.33 6.88 15.55
CA THR A 62 6.01 6.78 16.84
C THR A 62 6.67 8.10 17.26
N LEU A 63 7.23 8.86 16.31
CA LEU A 63 7.90 10.12 16.60
C LEU A 63 6.93 11.29 16.84
N LEU A 64 5.82 11.33 16.09
CA LEU A 64 4.84 12.41 16.13
C LEU A 64 3.42 11.85 16.19
N PRO A 65 2.93 11.44 17.36
CA PRO A 65 1.59 10.85 17.52
C PRO A 65 0.49 11.92 17.46
N ALA A 66 0.27 12.47 16.27
CA ALA A 66 -0.74 13.47 15.98
C ALA A 66 -1.62 13.02 14.81
N TYR A 67 -2.90 13.42 14.80
CA TYR A 67 -3.84 13.11 13.71
C TYR A 67 -3.29 13.36 12.29
N PRO A 68 -2.65 14.50 11.96
CA PRO A 68 -2.07 14.70 10.63
C PRO A 68 -0.95 13.70 10.31
N SER A 69 -0.12 13.32 11.29
CA SER A 69 0.90 12.28 11.13
C SER A 69 0.27 10.92 10.83
N PHE A 70 -0.83 10.60 11.52
CA PHE A 70 -1.59 9.39 11.24
C PHE A 70 -2.17 9.40 9.84
N ALA A 71 -2.79 10.50 9.41
CA ALA A 71 -3.33 10.65 8.07
C ALA A 71 -2.25 10.47 6.99
N VAL A 72 -1.10 11.13 7.14
CA VAL A 72 0.04 10.98 6.20
C VAL A 72 0.54 9.54 6.18
N GLY A 73 0.73 8.90 7.34
CA GLY A 73 1.19 7.52 7.37
C GLY A 73 0.17 6.54 6.77
N PHE A 74 -1.14 6.76 6.93
CA PHE A 74 -2.17 5.95 6.25
C PHE A 74 -2.14 6.15 4.73
N VAL A 75 -1.92 7.38 4.24
CA VAL A 75 -1.73 7.63 2.80
C VAL A 75 -0.48 6.91 2.28
N LEU A 76 0.66 7.04 2.96
CA LEU A 76 1.92 6.38 2.59
C LEU A 76 1.79 4.85 2.60
N TRP A 77 1.08 4.32 3.60
CA TRP A 77 0.84 2.89 3.72
C TRP A 77 -0.10 2.37 2.63
N GLY A 78 -1.18 3.10 2.33
CA GLY A 78 -2.09 2.77 1.21
C GLY A 78 -1.38 2.82 -0.15
N ALA A 79 -0.53 3.83 -0.36
CA ALA A 79 0.29 3.96 -1.55
C ALA A 79 1.29 2.81 -1.70
N GLY A 80 2.00 2.46 -0.62
CA GLY A 80 2.92 1.33 -0.61
C GLY A 80 2.22 0.00 -0.93
N GLY A 81 1.02 -0.21 -0.39
CA GLY A 81 0.20 -1.40 -0.67
C GLY A 81 -0.21 -1.51 -2.13
N ALA A 82 -0.76 -0.44 -2.71
CA ALA A 82 -1.17 -0.40 -4.12
C ALA A 82 0.02 -0.66 -5.05
N LEU A 83 1.15 0.02 -4.81
CA LEU A 83 2.38 -0.16 -5.59
C LEU A 83 2.95 -1.58 -5.49
N ALA A 84 2.93 -2.19 -4.30
CA ALA A 84 3.38 -3.57 -4.12
C ALA A 84 2.48 -4.56 -4.88
N SER A 85 1.16 -4.41 -4.78
CA SER A 85 0.20 -5.31 -5.45
C SER A 85 0.35 -5.22 -6.97
N GLY A 86 0.29 -4.01 -7.53
CA GLY A 86 0.42 -3.81 -8.98
C GLY A 86 1.78 -4.26 -9.53
N ALA A 87 2.87 -3.99 -8.83
CA ALA A 87 4.20 -4.42 -9.26
C ALA A 87 4.39 -5.95 -9.17
N LEU A 88 3.80 -6.61 -8.16
CA LEU A 88 3.89 -8.06 -7.99
C LEU A 88 3.07 -8.80 -9.05
N GLU A 89 1.84 -8.36 -9.32
CA GLU A 89 0.99 -8.89 -10.40
C GLU A 89 1.71 -8.81 -11.75
N ALA A 90 2.27 -7.63 -12.06
CA ALA A 90 2.99 -7.41 -13.30
C ALA A 90 4.23 -8.33 -13.42
N LEU A 91 4.99 -8.50 -12.33
CA LEU A 91 6.18 -9.36 -12.29
C LEU A 91 5.83 -10.85 -12.44
N VAL A 92 4.72 -11.31 -11.83
CA VAL A 92 4.22 -12.68 -11.99
C VAL A 92 3.75 -12.93 -13.42
N TYR A 93 3.02 -11.98 -14.01
CA TYR A 93 2.55 -12.07 -15.39
C TYR A 93 3.73 -12.21 -16.37
N GLU A 94 4.75 -11.35 -16.24
CA GLU A 94 5.95 -11.41 -17.08
C GLU A 94 6.74 -12.71 -16.91
N ALA A 95 6.93 -13.18 -15.68
CA ALA A 95 7.63 -14.43 -15.42
C ALA A 95 6.91 -15.62 -16.08
N LEU A 96 5.57 -15.65 -16.02
CA LEU A 96 4.76 -16.66 -16.69
C LEU A 96 4.79 -16.51 -18.21
N ALA A 97 4.76 -15.27 -18.73
CA ALA A 97 4.86 -15.02 -20.16
C ALA A 97 6.21 -15.45 -20.73
N ALA A 98 7.33 -15.15 -20.05
CA ALA A 98 8.66 -15.59 -20.42
C ALA A 98 8.82 -17.12 -20.38
N ALA A 99 8.09 -17.79 -19.48
CA ALA A 99 8.03 -19.24 -19.40
C ALA A 99 7.03 -19.89 -20.39
N GLY A 100 6.35 -19.11 -21.24
CA GLY A 100 5.31 -19.61 -22.15
C GLY A 100 4.02 -20.09 -21.44
N ALA A 101 3.88 -19.79 -20.15
CA ALA A 101 2.82 -20.25 -19.26
C ALA A 101 1.82 -19.13 -18.88
N ALA A 102 1.72 -18.06 -19.67
CA ALA A 102 0.82 -16.93 -19.42
C ALA A 102 -0.65 -17.37 -19.17
N HIS A 103 -1.09 -18.45 -19.82
CA HIS A 103 -2.42 -19.04 -19.63
C HIS A 103 -2.69 -19.53 -18.20
N ARG A 104 -1.66 -19.71 -17.36
CA ARG A 104 -1.80 -20.10 -15.95
C ARG A 104 -2.00 -18.92 -15.00
N TYR A 105 -1.79 -17.69 -15.47
CA TYR A 105 -1.94 -16.48 -14.65
C TYR A 105 -3.31 -16.40 -13.94
N PRO A 106 -4.46 -16.64 -14.61
CA PRO A 106 -5.77 -16.57 -13.95
C PRO A 106 -5.99 -17.64 -12.87
N ARG A 107 -5.25 -18.76 -12.88
CA ARG A 107 -5.35 -19.83 -11.86
C ARG A 107 -4.49 -19.57 -10.63
N LEU A 108 -3.53 -18.64 -10.71
CA LEU A 108 -2.57 -18.36 -9.65
C LEU A 108 -2.91 -17.07 -8.87
N ILE A 109 -3.54 -16.11 -9.54
CA ILE A 109 -3.88 -14.79 -8.95
C ILE A 109 -5.40 -14.58 -8.82
N GLY A 110 -6.25 -15.30 -9.56
CA GLY A 110 -7.71 -15.26 -9.45
C GLY A 110 -8.28 -16.45 -8.68
#